data_AF-A0A6G0YTE0-F1
#
_entry.id   AF-A0A6G0YTE0-F1
#
_cell.length_a   1.000
_cell.length_b   1.000
_cell.length_c   1.000
_cell.angle_alpha   90.00
_cell.angle_beta   90.00
_cell.angle_gamma   90.00
#
_symmetry.space_group_name_H-M   'P 1'
#
loop_
_entity.id
_entity.type
_entity.pdbx_description
1 polymer ?
#
loop_
_entity_poly.entity_id
_entity_poly.type
_entity_poly.pdbx_seq_one_letter_code
_entity_poly.pdbx_strand_id
1 'polypeptide(L)'
;MTLACLDTSETGDLASCKLMGEYSEDPVNNFDYITASDRMSYSFNVYNDGDVLEIVSLGSSHGTHVSAIAAGYFPDEPDRNGVAPGAQIISLTIGDSRLETMETGTAIVRAMIKVMELRKKFNIDVINMSYGEHSNWSHAGRIGDIMNDVVDKHAVTWVASAGNHGPALGTIGAPPDISKTTIIGVGAYVSPDMMASEYSMLQKLPGNTYTWSSRGPTIDGGRGISVCAPGGAIASVPGYLLRGTQLMNGTSMSAPHVAGATGQLLTVLISGLKAKNIDTCPYMIKRAMENTALYNDKIDHFSQGHGLLQVLLILQVEKAFEYLTQYYTEQESYVKFIISCGIQGSSYQGKGIHIRNAIENKVIDCNVSVEPVFLNNEDVDLILLMQY
;
A
#
# COMPACT_ATOMS: atom_id res chain seq x y z
N MET A 1 27.45 -13.39 -17.93
CA MET A 1 27.03 -13.33 -16.52
C MET A 1 27.83 -12.22 -15.89
N THR A 2 27.15 -11.15 -15.47
CA THR A 2 27.80 -10.01 -14.84
C THR A 2 28.06 -10.35 -13.37
N LEU A 3 29.20 -9.92 -12.85
CA LEU A 3 29.58 -10.11 -11.45
C LEU A 3 30.03 -8.77 -10.87
N ALA A 4 29.62 -8.49 -9.65
CA ALA A 4 30.02 -7.32 -8.88
C ALA A 4 30.54 -7.75 -7.50
N CYS A 5 31.31 -6.88 -6.87
CA CYS A 5 31.82 -7.04 -5.51
C CYS A 5 31.88 -5.67 -4.82
N LEU A 6 31.85 -5.68 -3.49
CA LEU A 6 32.04 -4.51 -2.65
C LEU A 6 33.24 -4.77 -1.75
N ASP A 7 34.19 -3.83 -1.70
CA ASP A 7 35.29 -3.90 -0.73
C ASP A 7 34.79 -3.49 0.66
N THR A 8 34.47 -4.50 1.48
CA THR A 8 34.14 -4.34 2.90
C THR A 8 35.37 -4.47 3.82
N SER A 9 36.57 -4.64 3.24
CA SER A 9 37.84 -4.74 3.97
C SER A 9 38.58 -3.40 4.09
N GLU A 10 38.20 -2.41 3.27
CA GLU A 10 38.87 -1.10 3.11
C GLU A 10 40.34 -1.20 2.67
N THR A 11 40.78 -2.36 2.15
CA THR A 11 42.17 -2.58 1.72
C THR A 11 42.44 -2.19 0.26
N GLY A 12 41.40 -2.06 -0.56
CA GLY A 12 41.48 -1.89 -2.01
C GLY A 12 41.68 -3.18 -2.80
N ASP A 13 41.81 -4.35 -2.16
CA ASP A 13 41.98 -5.63 -2.85
C ASP A 13 40.64 -6.24 -3.29
N LEU A 14 40.14 -5.75 -4.44
CA LEU A 14 38.95 -6.29 -5.11
C LEU A 14 39.08 -7.78 -5.49
N ALA A 15 40.28 -8.36 -5.58
CA ALA A 15 40.45 -9.78 -5.87
C ALA A 15 40.21 -10.67 -4.64
N SER A 16 40.27 -10.11 -3.43
CA SER A 16 39.89 -10.78 -2.18
C SER A 16 38.38 -10.74 -1.90
N CYS A 17 37.64 -9.86 -2.58
CA CYS A 17 36.24 -9.58 -2.31
C CYS A 17 35.30 -10.68 -2.85
N LYS A 18 34.16 -10.88 -2.19
CA LYS A 18 33.13 -11.82 -2.67
C LYS A 18 32.52 -11.31 -3.97
N LEU A 19 32.67 -12.08 -5.04
CA LEU A 19 31.94 -11.91 -6.29
C LEU A 19 30.51 -12.40 -6.13
N MET A 20 29.54 -11.58 -6.53
CA MET A 20 28.11 -11.91 -6.55
C MET A 20 27.51 -11.55 -7.90
N GLY A 21 26.51 -12.32 -8.36
CA GLY A 21 25.69 -11.96 -9.51
C GLY A 21 24.60 -10.96 -9.15
N GLU A 22 23.67 -10.73 -10.09
CA GLU A 22 22.48 -9.94 -9.83
C GLU A 22 21.51 -10.67 -8.89
N TYR A 23 20.88 -9.93 -7.99
CA TYR A 23 19.96 -10.47 -6.99
C TYR A 23 18.76 -11.20 -7.62
N SER A 24 18.31 -10.77 -8.81
CA SER A 24 17.18 -11.41 -9.49
C SER A 24 17.48 -12.79 -10.11
N GLU A 25 18.75 -13.15 -10.29
CA GLU A 25 19.16 -14.45 -10.85
C GLU A 25 19.29 -15.53 -9.77
N ASP A 26 19.79 -15.17 -8.58
CA ASP A 26 19.82 -16.04 -7.40
C ASP A 26 19.59 -15.23 -6.10
N PRO A 27 18.32 -15.03 -5.70
CA PRO A 27 17.97 -14.31 -4.47
C PRO A 27 18.45 -14.97 -3.17
N VAL A 28 18.94 -16.22 -3.23
CA VAL A 28 19.37 -17.00 -2.06
C VAL A 28 20.87 -16.82 -1.81
N ASN A 29 21.67 -16.66 -2.87
CA ASN A 29 23.13 -16.57 -2.76
C ASN A 29 23.73 -15.20 -3.15
N ASN A 30 23.07 -14.39 -3.99
CA ASN A 30 23.57 -13.09 -4.46
C ASN A 30 23.28 -11.92 -3.49
N PHE A 31 23.50 -12.15 -2.20
CA PHE A 31 23.57 -11.08 -1.18
C PHE A 31 24.69 -11.38 -0.16
N ASP A 32 25.12 -10.36 0.57
CA ASP A 32 25.97 -10.54 1.75
C ASP A 32 25.71 -9.46 2.80
N TYR A 33 26.48 -9.46 3.89
CA TYR A 33 26.48 -8.44 4.94
C TYR A 33 27.73 -7.56 4.83
N ILE A 34 27.59 -6.27 5.12
CA ILE A 34 28.73 -5.33 5.17
C ILE A 34 29.71 -5.76 6.28
N THR A 35 29.18 -6.11 7.45
CA THR A 35 29.91 -6.74 8.54
C THR A 35 29.09 -7.88 9.15
N ALA A 36 29.78 -8.88 9.71
CA ALA A 36 29.12 -10.00 10.40
C ALA A 36 28.50 -9.59 11.75
N SER A 37 29.01 -8.53 12.40
CA SER A 37 28.46 -7.99 13.64
C SER A 37 27.16 -7.23 13.42
N ASP A 38 27.14 -6.35 12.42
CA ASP A 38 26.09 -5.34 12.27
C ASP A 38 25.00 -5.84 11.33
N ARG A 39 25.20 -6.96 10.62
CA ARG A 39 24.19 -7.68 9.82
C ARG A 39 23.40 -6.80 8.85
N MET A 40 23.99 -5.70 8.40
CA MET A 40 23.44 -4.84 7.36
C MET A 40 23.68 -5.50 6.01
N SER A 41 22.61 -6.04 5.41
CA SER A 41 22.69 -6.76 4.14
C SER A 41 22.81 -5.82 2.94
N TYR A 42 23.51 -6.26 1.90
CA TYR A 42 23.54 -5.64 0.58
C TYR A 42 23.43 -6.68 -0.54
N SER A 43 22.89 -6.26 -1.68
CA SER A 43 22.86 -7.03 -2.93
C SER A 43 22.99 -6.09 -4.14
N PHE A 44 23.09 -6.66 -5.35
CA PHE A 44 23.34 -5.91 -6.58
C PHE A 44 22.28 -6.14 -7.65
N ASN A 45 21.98 -5.12 -8.45
CA ASN A 45 21.44 -5.26 -9.81
C ASN A 45 22.36 -4.48 -10.77
N VAL A 46 22.38 -4.85 -12.05
CA VAL A 46 23.18 -4.13 -13.06
C VAL A 46 22.30 -3.71 -14.23
N TYR A 47 22.55 -2.51 -14.76
CA TYR A 47 21.81 -1.92 -15.87
C TYR A 47 22.77 -1.37 -16.93
N ASN A 48 22.22 -1.04 -18.11
CA ASN A 48 22.93 -0.41 -19.23
C ASN A 48 24.21 -1.16 -19.62
N ASP A 49 24.10 -2.47 -19.86
CA ASP A 49 25.18 -3.38 -20.27
C ASP A 49 26.44 -3.40 -19.36
N GLY A 50 26.37 -2.82 -18.16
CA GLY A 50 27.47 -2.73 -17.20
C GLY A 50 27.74 -1.31 -16.69
N ASP A 51 27.23 -0.27 -17.36
CA ASP A 51 27.53 1.14 -17.03
C ASP A 51 26.92 1.61 -15.68
N VAL A 52 25.93 0.89 -15.14
CA VAL A 52 25.23 1.27 -13.90
C VAL A 52 25.09 0.08 -12.96
N LEU A 53 25.77 0.17 -11.79
CA LEU A 53 25.58 -0.75 -10.66
C LEU A 53 24.60 -0.15 -9.64
N GLU A 54 23.51 -0.86 -9.35
CA GLU A 54 22.64 -0.56 -8.21
C GLU A 54 23.06 -1.41 -7.01
N ILE A 55 23.43 -0.76 -5.91
CA ILE A 55 23.70 -1.41 -4.62
C ILE A 55 22.46 -1.26 -3.75
N VAL A 56 21.73 -2.35 -3.53
CA VAL A 56 20.51 -2.37 -2.72
C VAL A 56 20.88 -2.68 -1.27
N SER A 57 20.53 -1.80 -0.34
CA SER A 57 20.70 -2.01 1.11
C SER A 57 19.55 -1.36 1.90
N LEU A 58 19.39 -1.74 3.17
CA LEU A 58 18.24 -1.35 3.99
C LEU A 58 18.45 0.03 4.63
N GLY A 59 18.00 1.09 3.95
CA GLY A 59 18.03 2.46 4.48
C GLY A 59 17.06 2.74 5.64
N SER A 60 16.10 1.85 5.92
CA SER A 60 15.15 1.98 7.04
C SER A 60 14.59 0.62 7.47
N SER A 61 14.33 0.46 8.77
CA SER A 61 13.74 -0.74 9.35
C SER A 61 12.25 -0.88 9.04
N HIS A 62 11.61 0.24 8.67
CA HIS A 62 10.20 0.35 8.32
C HIS A 62 9.75 -0.69 7.30
N GLY A 63 10.47 -0.81 6.17
CA GLY A 63 10.11 -1.74 5.09
C GLY A 63 10.13 -3.22 5.49
N THR A 64 11.01 -3.60 6.43
CA THR A 64 11.05 -4.98 6.97
C THR A 64 9.93 -5.22 7.98
N HIS A 65 9.61 -4.24 8.83
CA HIS A 65 8.47 -4.33 9.77
C HIS A 65 7.14 -4.45 9.02
N VAL A 66 6.94 -3.59 8.03
CA VAL A 66 5.87 -3.67 7.02
C VAL A 66 5.79 -5.06 6.37
N SER A 67 6.92 -5.60 5.92
CA SER A 67 6.99 -6.90 5.26
C SER A 67 6.72 -8.07 6.20
N ALA A 68 7.07 -7.95 7.49
CA ALA A 68 6.88 -8.98 8.50
C ALA A 68 5.41 -9.11 8.95
N ILE A 69 4.70 -7.99 9.13
CA ILE A 69 3.23 -7.99 9.37
C ILE A 69 2.50 -8.66 8.19
N ALA A 70 3.05 -8.51 6.98
CA ALA A 70 2.57 -9.18 5.79
C ALA A 70 2.99 -10.66 5.74
N ALA A 71 4.17 -10.99 5.19
CA ALA A 71 4.55 -12.39 4.89
C ALA A 71 5.58 -12.98 5.86
N GLY A 72 5.64 -12.50 7.11
CA GLY A 72 6.49 -13.13 8.14
C GLY A 72 6.09 -14.59 8.34
N TYR A 73 7.06 -15.51 8.21
CA TYR A 73 6.83 -16.96 8.37
C TYR A 73 7.72 -17.54 9.47
N PHE A 74 7.07 -18.16 10.46
CA PHE A 74 7.68 -18.79 11.62
C PHE A 74 7.04 -20.18 11.82
N PRO A 75 7.64 -21.25 11.27
CA PRO A 75 7.04 -22.60 11.32
C PRO A 75 6.87 -23.12 12.76
N ASP A 76 7.81 -22.82 13.64
CA ASP A 76 7.82 -23.26 15.05
C ASP A 76 7.06 -22.31 16.01
N GLU A 77 6.74 -21.09 15.55
CA GLU A 77 6.07 -20.05 16.34
C GLU A 77 4.93 -19.40 15.53
N PRO A 78 3.86 -20.13 15.17
CA PRO A 78 2.87 -19.68 14.19
C PRO A 78 2.08 -18.44 14.61
N ASP A 79 2.00 -18.14 15.91
CA ASP A 79 1.40 -16.91 16.46
C ASP A 79 2.18 -15.63 16.09
N ARG A 80 3.40 -15.78 15.55
CA ARG A 80 4.25 -14.68 15.03
C ARG A 80 4.20 -14.53 13.52
N ASN A 81 3.42 -15.36 12.81
CA ASN A 81 3.24 -15.20 11.38
C ASN A 81 2.59 -13.85 11.04
N GLY A 82 2.95 -13.29 9.89
CA GLY A 82 2.12 -12.29 9.22
C GLY A 82 0.87 -12.94 8.61
N VAL A 83 -0.01 -12.16 7.98
CA VAL A 83 -1.37 -12.63 7.64
C VAL A 83 -1.41 -13.63 6.48
N ALA A 84 -0.45 -13.58 5.55
CA ALA A 84 -0.19 -14.68 4.62
C ALA A 84 1.31 -15.05 4.56
N PRO A 85 1.78 -15.99 5.39
CA PRO A 85 3.18 -16.43 5.39
C PRO A 85 3.60 -17.16 4.10
N GLY A 86 2.64 -17.57 3.25
CA GLY A 86 2.91 -18.14 1.93
C GLY A 86 3.07 -17.12 0.79
N ALA A 87 2.97 -15.82 1.07
CA ALA A 87 3.11 -14.78 0.05
C ALA A 87 4.59 -14.46 -0.23
N GLN A 88 4.97 -14.35 -1.50
CA GLN A 88 6.30 -13.88 -1.90
C GLN A 88 6.34 -12.34 -1.92
N ILE A 89 7.46 -11.76 -1.45
CA ILE A 89 7.65 -10.30 -1.38
C ILE A 89 8.67 -9.84 -2.42
N ILE A 90 8.37 -8.73 -3.10
CA ILE A 90 9.30 -7.98 -3.94
C ILE A 90 9.48 -6.61 -3.28
N SER A 91 10.68 -6.33 -2.78
CA SER A 91 11.00 -5.03 -2.17
C SER A 91 11.42 -4.03 -3.26
N LEU A 92 10.77 -2.87 -3.30
CA LEU A 92 11.10 -1.76 -4.21
C LEU A 92 11.29 -0.48 -3.37
N THR A 93 12.54 -0.08 -3.15
CA THR A 93 12.89 1.08 -2.32
C THR A 93 12.60 2.38 -3.07
N ILE A 94 11.56 3.12 -2.65
CA ILE A 94 11.20 4.43 -3.23
C ILE A 94 11.80 5.63 -2.48
N GLY A 95 12.30 5.42 -1.26
CA GLY A 95 12.88 6.45 -0.40
C GLY A 95 14.36 6.70 -0.67
N ASP A 96 14.76 7.96 -0.80
CA ASP A 96 16.15 8.36 -1.08
C ASP A 96 16.91 8.63 0.24
N SER A 97 17.94 7.84 0.53
CA SER A 97 18.75 7.99 1.76
C SER A 97 19.48 9.34 1.85
N ARG A 98 19.64 10.06 0.72
CA ARG A 98 20.21 11.42 0.68
C ARG A 98 19.21 12.49 1.11
N LEU A 99 17.92 12.13 1.22
CA LEU A 99 16.79 12.98 1.58
C LEU A 99 16.06 12.42 2.82
N GLU A 100 16.81 11.89 3.79
CA GLU A 100 16.27 11.28 5.02
C GLU A 100 15.23 10.15 4.76
N THR A 101 15.40 9.43 3.64
CA THR A 101 14.48 8.41 3.10
C THR A 101 13.14 8.93 2.55
N MET A 102 12.97 10.24 2.35
CA MET A 102 11.82 10.80 1.63
C MET A 102 11.67 10.17 0.23
N GLU A 103 10.45 9.91 -0.20
CA GLU A 103 10.18 9.34 -1.52
C GLU A 103 10.39 10.36 -2.65
N THR A 104 10.85 9.88 -3.81
CA THR A 104 11.03 10.72 -4.99
C THR A 104 10.11 10.29 -6.12
N GLY A 105 9.56 11.25 -6.86
CA GLY A 105 8.67 10.95 -8.00
C GLY A 105 9.31 10.05 -9.06
N THR A 106 10.62 10.18 -9.27
CA THR A 106 11.42 9.29 -10.13
C THR A 106 11.49 7.87 -9.60
N ALA A 107 11.71 7.67 -8.29
CA ALA A 107 11.74 6.33 -7.70
C ALA A 107 10.36 5.67 -7.68
N ILE A 108 9.27 6.42 -7.41
CA ILE A 108 7.90 5.90 -7.53
C ILE A 108 7.59 5.48 -8.98
N VAL A 109 7.94 6.30 -9.97
CA VAL A 109 7.76 5.96 -11.40
C VAL A 109 8.58 4.73 -11.80
N ARG A 110 9.85 4.63 -11.37
CA ARG A 110 10.69 3.45 -11.63
C ARG A 110 10.15 2.20 -10.94
N ALA A 111 9.63 2.29 -9.72
CA ALA A 111 8.95 1.19 -9.04
C ALA A 111 7.69 0.74 -9.80
N MET A 112 6.86 1.68 -10.29
CA MET A 112 5.69 1.34 -11.11
C MET A 112 6.07 0.66 -12.43
N ILE A 113 7.06 1.19 -13.15
CA ILE A 113 7.61 0.55 -14.36
C ILE A 113 8.10 -0.87 -14.03
N LYS A 114 8.85 -1.04 -12.93
CA LYS A 114 9.37 -2.35 -12.52
C LYS A 114 8.25 -3.33 -12.17
N VAL A 115 7.15 -2.88 -11.55
CA VAL A 115 5.95 -3.72 -11.38
C VAL A 115 5.32 -4.07 -12.72
N MET A 116 5.13 -3.12 -13.65
CA MET A 116 4.57 -3.39 -14.99
C MET A 116 5.42 -4.39 -15.80
N GLU A 117 6.75 -4.36 -15.65
CA GLU A 117 7.68 -5.35 -16.21
C GLU A 117 7.54 -6.71 -15.54
N LEU A 118 7.71 -6.75 -14.21
CA LEU A 118 7.72 -7.99 -13.44
C LEU A 118 6.36 -8.69 -13.47
N ARG A 119 5.24 -7.96 -13.64
CA ARG A 119 3.88 -8.51 -13.82
C ARG A 119 3.76 -9.45 -15.03
N LYS A 120 4.66 -9.32 -16.01
CA LYS A 120 4.75 -10.19 -17.21
C LYS A 120 5.48 -11.52 -16.95
N LYS A 121 6.28 -11.60 -15.87
CA LYS A 121 7.03 -12.80 -15.45
C LYS A 121 6.43 -13.45 -14.19
N PHE A 122 5.91 -12.64 -13.27
CA PHE A 122 5.44 -13.00 -11.94
C PHE A 122 4.01 -12.51 -11.72
N ASN A 123 3.24 -13.25 -10.92
CA ASN A 123 1.84 -12.93 -10.67
C ASN A 123 1.71 -11.88 -9.55
N ILE A 124 2.12 -10.64 -9.83
CA ILE A 124 2.02 -9.53 -8.87
C ILE A 124 0.54 -9.11 -8.74
N ASP A 125 -0.05 -9.43 -7.60
CA ASP A 125 -1.47 -9.23 -7.34
C ASP A 125 -1.78 -7.95 -6.56
N VAL A 126 -0.87 -7.54 -5.66
CA VAL A 126 -1.11 -6.47 -4.67
C VAL A 126 0.14 -5.61 -4.50
N ILE A 127 -0.06 -4.29 -4.37
CA ILE A 127 0.95 -3.32 -3.94
C ILE A 127 0.57 -2.79 -2.56
N ASN A 128 1.54 -2.77 -1.65
CA ASN A 128 1.50 -1.94 -0.46
C ASN A 128 2.30 -0.66 -0.70
N MET A 129 1.69 0.51 -0.51
CA MET A 129 2.41 1.77 -0.34
C MET A 129 2.10 2.36 1.04
N SER A 130 2.92 1.98 2.03
CA SER A 130 2.92 2.55 3.39
C SER A 130 3.77 3.83 3.45
N TYR A 131 3.57 4.72 2.47
CA TYR A 131 4.32 5.94 2.18
C TYR A 131 3.41 6.94 1.44
N GLY A 132 3.72 8.23 1.52
CA GLY A 132 2.98 9.26 0.78
C GLY A 132 2.87 10.58 1.54
N GLU A 133 3.12 11.67 0.83
CA GLU A 133 3.02 13.05 1.31
C GLU A 133 1.69 13.74 0.96
N HIS A 134 1.49 14.98 1.41
CA HIS A 134 0.27 15.75 1.11
C HIS A 134 0.31 16.43 -0.27
N SER A 135 -0.79 16.39 -1.02
CA SER A 135 -0.92 17.05 -2.33
C SER A 135 -1.64 18.40 -2.22
N ASN A 136 -1.30 19.34 -3.10
CA ASN A 136 -2.00 20.63 -3.22
C ASN A 136 -3.35 20.52 -3.97
N TRP A 137 -3.52 19.44 -4.74
CA TRP A 137 -4.73 19.12 -5.50
C TRP A 137 -4.76 17.63 -5.83
N SER A 138 -5.96 17.02 -5.80
CA SER A 138 -6.13 15.58 -6.07
C SER A 138 -6.43 15.27 -7.55
N HIS A 139 -6.98 16.23 -8.30
CA HIS A 139 -7.63 15.99 -9.59
C HIS A 139 -6.68 15.78 -10.79
N ALA A 140 -5.37 16.06 -10.64
CA ALA A 140 -4.40 15.93 -11.73
C ALA A 140 -2.98 15.64 -11.20
N GLY A 141 -2.26 14.70 -11.81
CA GLY A 141 -0.85 14.49 -11.50
C GLY A 141 -0.30 13.20 -12.10
N ARG A 142 0.76 13.32 -12.92
CA ARG A 142 1.33 12.21 -13.72
C ARG A 142 1.64 10.95 -12.91
N ILE A 143 2.07 11.07 -11.64
CA ILE A 143 2.31 9.92 -10.75
C ILE A 143 0.99 9.19 -10.44
N GLY A 144 -0.06 9.92 -10.04
CA GLY A 144 -1.39 9.36 -9.80
C GLY A 144 -2.03 8.78 -11.06
N ASP A 145 -1.75 9.35 -12.23
CA ASP A 145 -2.24 8.82 -13.50
C ASP A 145 -1.53 7.50 -13.89
N ILE A 146 -0.23 7.35 -13.58
CA ILE A 146 0.46 6.05 -13.74
C ILE A 146 0.02 5.04 -12.66
N MET A 147 -0.26 5.48 -11.43
CA MET A 147 -0.89 4.62 -10.39
C MET A 147 -2.24 4.08 -10.85
N ASN A 148 -3.05 4.91 -11.52
CA ASN A 148 -4.30 4.46 -12.15
C ASN A 148 -4.04 3.41 -13.23
N ASP A 149 -3.05 3.60 -14.11
CA ASP A 149 -2.73 2.62 -15.16
C ASP A 149 -2.24 1.27 -14.59
N VAL A 150 -1.50 1.26 -13.47
CA VAL A 150 -1.13 0.02 -12.76
C VAL A 150 -2.36 -0.77 -12.28
N VAL A 151 -3.40 -0.08 -11.79
CA VAL A 151 -4.65 -0.73 -11.35
C VAL A 151 -5.54 -1.12 -12.55
N ASP A 152 -5.75 -0.18 -13.46
CA ASP A 152 -6.76 -0.25 -14.53
C ASP A 152 -6.34 -1.16 -15.71
N LYS A 153 -5.03 -1.34 -15.94
CA LYS A 153 -4.46 -2.02 -17.12
C LYS A 153 -3.54 -3.19 -16.80
N HIS A 154 -2.99 -3.26 -15.58
CA HIS A 154 -2.20 -4.40 -15.10
C HIS A 154 -2.91 -5.24 -14.02
N ALA A 155 -4.15 -4.87 -13.67
CA ALA A 155 -5.02 -5.55 -12.71
C ALA A 155 -4.39 -5.76 -11.31
N VAL A 156 -3.47 -4.88 -10.90
CA VAL A 156 -2.80 -4.95 -9.59
C VAL A 156 -3.60 -4.17 -8.56
N THR A 157 -3.91 -4.75 -7.40
CA THR A 157 -4.66 -4.06 -6.36
C THR A 157 -3.74 -3.18 -5.51
N TRP A 158 -3.95 -1.87 -5.50
CA TRP A 158 -3.12 -0.93 -4.75
C TRP A 158 -3.74 -0.57 -3.39
N VAL A 159 -3.00 -0.76 -2.30
CA VAL A 159 -3.37 -0.39 -0.92
C VAL A 159 -2.41 0.69 -0.41
N ALA A 160 -2.92 1.76 0.23
CA ALA A 160 -2.08 2.85 0.72
C ALA A 160 -2.53 3.46 2.07
N SER A 161 -1.56 3.81 2.91
CA SER A 161 -1.77 4.55 4.17
C SER A 161 -2.47 5.89 3.94
N ALA A 162 -3.52 6.21 4.71
CA ALA A 162 -4.18 7.52 4.59
C ALA A 162 -3.34 8.70 5.11
N GLY A 163 -2.29 8.44 5.90
CA GLY A 163 -1.38 9.46 6.44
C GLY A 163 -1.49 9.65 7.96
N ASN A 164 -0.46 10.26 8.54
CA ASN A 164 -0.31 10.47 9.99
C ASN A 164 -0.59 11.93 10.39
N HIS A 165 -1.39 12.66 9.60
CA HIS A 165 -1.60 14.10 9.70
C HIS A 165 -2.92 14.48 10.39
N GLY A 166 -3.55 13.55 11.11
CA GLY A 166 -4.64 13.84 12.03
C GLY A 166 -4.22 14.77 13.20
N PRO A 167 -5.17 15.37 13.92
CA PRO A 167 -6.56 14.93 14.00
C PRO A 167 -7.56 15.63 13.08
N ALA A 168 -7.18 16.65 12.32
CA ALA A 168 -8.10 17.48 11.54
C ALA A 168 -8.71 16.73 10.32
N LEU A 169 -9.88 17.20 9.87
CA LEU A 169 -10.50 16.76 8.61
C LEU A 169 -9.76 17.36 7.40
N GLY A 170 -9.71 16.62 6.28
CA GLY A 170 -8.99 17.06 5.09
C GLY A 170 -7.47 16.85 5.18
N THR A 171 -7.03 15.79 5.85
CA THR A 171 -5.61 15.51 6.15
C THR A 171 -5.06 14.26 5.46
N ILE A 172 -5.84 13.64 4.58
CA ILE A 172 -5.46 12.44 3.82
C ILE A 172 -4.29 12.77 2.86
N GLY A 173 -3.29 11.89 2.79
CA GLY A 173 -2.15 12.00 1.88
C GLY A 173 -2.43 11.48 0.45
N ALA A 174 -1.44 11.67 -0.43
CA ALA A 174 -1.45 11.20 -1.81
C ALA A 174 -0.25 10.26 -2.05
N PRO A 175 -0.45 8.93 -2.24
CA PRO A 175 -1.72 8.21 -2.19
C PRO A 175 -2.31 8.13 -0.76
N PRO A 176 -3.61 7.81 -0.59
CA PRO A 176 -4.59 7.41 -1.61
C PRO A 176 -5.25 8.55 -2.39
N ASP A 177 -5.06 9.83 -2.04
CA ASP A 177 -5.78 10.94 -2.68
C ASP A 177 -5.21 11.35 -4.05
N ILE A 178 -5.59 10.60 -5.08
CA ILE A 178 -5.20 10.82 -6.49
C ILE A 178 -6.43 11.11 -7.39
N SER A 179 -6.22 11.20 -8.71
CA SER A 179 -7.22 11.66 -9.70
C SER A 179 -8.45 10.76 -9.85
N LYS A 180 -8.41 9.50 -9.37
CA LYS A 180 -9.55 8.56 -9.35
C LYS A 180 -9.62 7.81 -8.02
N THR A 181 -10.78 7.28 -7.64
CA THR A 181 -11.00 6.47 -6.43
C THR A 181 -10.50 5.01 -6.55
N THR A 182 -9.38 4.78 -7.24
CA THR A 182 -8.83 3.43 -7.53
C THR A 182 -8.18 2.78 -6.31
N ILE A 183 -7.27 3.49 -5.63
CA ILE A 183 -6.49 2.98 -4.49
C ILE A 183 -7.39 2.66 -3.28
N ILE A 184 -7.07 1.61 -2.53
CA ILE A 184 -7.70 1.28 -1.24
C ILE A 184 -6.99 2.09 -0.14
N GLY A 185 -7.64 3.16 0.32
CA GLY A 185 -7.10 4.06 1.34
C GLY A 185 -7.38 3.59 2.78
N VAL A 186 -6.39 3.72 3.66
CA VAL A 186 -6.35 3.04 4.96
C VAL A 186 -6.31 3.98 6.17
N GLY A 187 -7.35 3.96 7.00
CA GLY A 187 -7.37 4.61 8.32
C GLY A 187 -6.81 3.74 9.45
N ALA A 188 -6.35 4.35 10.55
CA ALA A 188 -5.75 3.65 11.68
C ALA A 188 -6.71 3.49 12.88
N TYR A 189 -6.94 2.25 13.30
CA TYR A 189 -7.77 1.88 14.46
C TYR A 189 -6.93 1.32 15.62
N VAL A 190 -7.40 1.47 16.86
CA VAL A 190 -6.83 0.86 18.06
C VAL A 190 -7.93 0.18 18.87
N SER A 191 -7.73 -1.10 19.20
CA SER A 191 -8.70 -1.89 19.97
C SER A 191 -8.51 -1.73 21.49
N PRO A 192 -9.53 -2.01 22.33
CA PRO A 192 -9.38 -1.98 23.80
C PRO A 192 -8.30 -2.93 24.34
N ASP A 193 -7.96 -3.97 23.59
CA ASP A 193 -6.93 -4.95 23.95
C ASP A 193 -5.54 -4.47 23.55
N MET A 194 -5.38 -3.85 22.37
CA MET A 194 -4.14 -3.15 21.98
C MET A 194 -3.82 -2.02 22.97
N MET A 195 -4.81 -1.25 23.42
CA MET A 195 -4.65 -0.22 24.45
C MET A 195 -4.04 -0.76 25.76
N ALA A 196 -4.40 -1.99 26.15
CA ALA A 196 -3.86 -2.64 27.34
C ALA A 196 -2.47 -3.24 27.09
N SER A 197 -2.28 -3.95 25.98
CA SER A 197 -1.05 -4.72 25.70
C SER A 197 0.09 -3.90 25.11
N GLU A 198 -0.18 -2.93 24.23
CA GLU A 198 0.84 -2.12 23.55
C GLU A 198 1.18 -0.83 24.31
N TYR A 199 0.20 -0.26 25.04
CA TYR A 199 0.32 1.04 25.71
C TYR A 199 0.20 0.97 27.23
N SER A 200 0.01 -0.22 27.82
CA SER A 200 -0.14 -0.42 29.27
C SER A 200 -1.22 0.47 29.92
N MET A 201 -2.30 0.82 29.19
CA MET A 201 -3.28 1.77 29.71
C MET A 201 -4.06 1.22 30.90
N LEU A 202 -4.09 2.01 31.98
CA LEU A 202 -4.76 1.67 33.26
C LEU A 202 -6.27 1.44 33.14
N GLN A 203 -6.89 1.86 32.04
CA GLN A 203 -8.29 1.63 31.71
C GLN A 203 -8.43 1.24 30.24
N LYS A 204 -9.19 0.19 29.95
CA LYS A 204 -9.60 -0.14 28.58
C LYS A 204 -10.68 0.85 28.13
N LEU A 205 -10.30 1.81 27.28
CA LEU A 205 -11.26 2.68 26.61
C LEU A 205 -11.98 1.92 25.47
N PRO A 206 -13.15 2.38 25.01
CA PRO A 206 -13.76 1.87 23.79
C PRO A 206 -12.82 2.01 22.58
N GLY A 207 -12.79 0.99 21.71
CA GLY A 207 -11.95 1.01 20.51
C GLY A 207 -12.31 2.18 19.59
N ASN A 208 -11.29 2.86 19.09
CA ASN A 208 -11.42 4.13 18.38
C ASN A 208 -10.33 4.25 17.30
N THR A 209 -10.38 5.29 16.47
CA THR A 209 -9.24 5.63 15.60
C THR A 209 -8.12 6.30 16.36
N TYR A 210 -6.89 6.15 15.88
CA TYR A 210 -5.75 6.90 16.41
C TYR A 210 -5.96 8.41 16.21
N THR A 211 -5.46 9.20 17.16
CA THR A 211 -5.57 10.67 17.13
C THR A 211 -4.87 11.25 15.91
N TRP A 212 -3.67 10.76 15.60
CA TRP A 212 -2.85 11.12 14.44
C TRP A 212 -3.32 10.51 13.12
N SER A 213 -4.30 9.59 13.09
CA SER A 213 -4.83 9.07 11.82
C SER A 213 -5.38 10.23 11.01
N SER A 214 -4.89 10.42 9.78
CA SER A 214 -5.50 11.34 8.83
C SER A 214 -6.99 11.02 8.65
N ARG A 215 -7.79 12.06 8.43
CA ARG A 215 -9.25 12.00 8.29
C ARG A 215 -9.72 12.66 7.00
N GLY A 216 -10.75 12.08 6.41
CA GLY A 216 -11.44 12.64 5.24
C GLY A 216 -12.26 13.90 5.57
N PRO A 217 -13.08 14.39 4.63
CA PRO A 217 -13.05 14.02 3.20
C PRO A 217 -11.71 14.43 2.56
N THR A 218 -11.45 14.02 1.33
CA THR A 218 -10.32 14.56 0.55
C THR A 218 -10.58 16.02 0.18
N ILE A 219 -9.53 16.75 -0.23
CA ILE A 219 -9.65 18.18 -0.59
C ILE A 219 -10.59 18.42 -1.79
N ASP A 220 -10.81 17.37 -2.59
CA ASP A 220 -11.75 17.32 -3.72
C ASP A 220 -13.08 16.59 -3.39
N GLY A 221 -13.40 16.40 -2.11
CA GLY A 221 -14.69 15.92 -1.63
C GLY A 221 -14.94 14.41 -1.72
N GLY A 222 -13.98 13.63 -2.21
CA GLY A 222 -14.01 12.18 -2.08
C GLY A 222 -13.88 11.71 -0.62
N ARG A 223 -14.10 10.42 -0.36
CA ARG A 223 -13.91 9.86 1.00
C ARG A 223 -12.44 9.69 1.39
N GLY A 224 -11.59 9.30 0.42
CA GLY A 224 -10.16 8.98 0.60
C GLY A 224 -9.90 7.68 1.36
N ILE A 225 -10.46 7.53 2.57
CA ILE A 225 -10.42 6.28 3.34
C ILE A 225 -11.52 5.34 2.86
N SER A 226 -11.12 4.12 2.47
CA SER A 226 -12.01 3.01 2.15
C SER A 226 -12.41 2.23 3.41
N VAL A 227 -11.42 1.84 4.22
CA VAL A 227 -11.56 1.02 5.44
C VAL A 227 -10.50 1.40 6.48
N CYS A 228 -10.66 0.96 7.73
CA CYS A 228 -9.62 1.03 8.77
C CYS A 228 -9.28 -0.34 9.38
N ALA A 229 -8.09 -0.48 9.99
CA ALA A 229 -7.71 -1.65 10.79
C ALA A 229 -6.61 -1.29 11.82
N PRO A 230 -6.14 -2.24 12.67
CA PRO A 230 -5.13 -2.01 13.72
C PRO A 230 -3.92 -1.18 13.29
N GLY A 231 -3.54 -0.15 14.06
CA GLY A 231 -2.45 0.78 13.72
C GLY A 231 -1.20 0.76 14.60
N GLY A 232 -1.19 -0.08 15.63
CA GLY A 232 0.01 -0.57 16.30
C GLY A 232 0.32 -1.98 15.82
N ALA A 233 1.60 -2.36 15.84
CA ALA A 233 2.03 -3.72 15.52
C ALA A 233 3.38 -4.08 16.15
N ILE A 234 3.45 -5.25 16.80
CA ILE A 234 4.71 -5.89 17.21
C ILE A 234 5.10 -6.88 16.11
N ALA A 235 6.12 -6.56 15.32
CA ALA A 235 6.57 -7.39 14.21
C ALA A 235 8.10 -7.39 14.08
N SER A 236 8.63 -8.25 13.22
CA SER A 236 10.07 -8.43 13.03
C SER A 236 10.73 -7.22 12.38
N VAL A 237 12.00 -6.99 12.71
CA VAL A 237 12.82 -5.88 12.22
C VAL A 237 14.14 -6.40 11.63
N PRO A 238 14.91 -5.58 10.87
CA PRO A 238 16.16 -6.04 10.29
C PRO A 238 17.18 -6.48 11.34
N GLY A 239 18.05 -7.42 10.97
CA GLY A 239 19.12 -7.92 11.83
C GLY A 239 20.04 -6.82 12.37
N TYR A 240 20.21 -5.72 11.65
CA TYR A 240 21.08 -4.60 12.05
C TYR A 240 20.56 -3.77 13.23
N LEU A 241 19.28 -3.90 13.61
CA LEU A 241 18.80 -3.31 14.86
C LEU A 241 19.14 -4.15 16.11
N LEU A 242 19.80 -5.31 15.92
CA LEU A 242 20.20 -6.25 16.98
C LEU A 242 19.03 -6.67 17.91
N ARG A 243 17.81 -6.69 17.35
CA ARG A 243 16.54 -7.02 18.02
C ARG A 243 15.71 -7.90 17.08
N GLY A 244 14.97 -8.85 17.63
CA GLY A 244 14.11 -9.74 16.83
C GLY A 244 12.82 -9.06 16.35
N THR A 245 12.20 -8.24 17.21
CA THR A 245 10.93 -7.55 16.96
C THR A 245 10.90 -6.14 17.56
N GLN A 246 9.95 -5.32 17.11
CA GLN A 246 9.71 -3.99 17.64
C GLN A 246 8.22 -3.63 17.56
N LEU A 247 7.70 -2.91 18.55
CA LEU A 247 6.42 -2.19 18.46
C LEU A 247 6.64 -0.93 17.61
N MET A 248 5.92 -0.79 16.49
CA MET A 248 5.82 0.46 15.73
C MET A 248 4.36 0.84 15.55
N ASN A 249 4.10 2.15 15.39
CA ASN A 249 2.77 2.74 15.36
C ASN A 249 2.66 3.76 14.23
N GLY A 250 1.56 3.75 13.48
CA GLY A 250 1.27 4.70 12.41
C GLY A 250 0.20 4.20 11.44
N THR A 251 -0.30 5.04 10.54
CA THR A 251 -1.00 4.55 9.34
C THR A 251 -0.05 3.76 8.44
N SER A 252 1.26 3.90 8.61
CA SER A 252 2.29 3.07 8.00
C SER A 252 2.49 1.71 8.70
N MET A 253 1.85 1.49 9.87
CA MET A 253 1.63 0.17 10.49
C MET A 253 0.19 -0.30 10.33
N SER A 254 -0.77 0.63 10.13
CA SER A 254 -2.10 0.28 9.65
C SER A 254 -2.09 -0.18 8.21
N ALA A 255 -1.28 0.40 7.33
CA ALA A 255 -1.18 0.02 5.92
C ALA A 255 -0.40 -1.28 5.66
N PRO A 256 0.26 -1.92 6.64
CA PRO A 256 0.55 -3.35 6.61
C PRO A 256 -0.32 -4.20 7.56
N HIS A 257 -0.96 -3.67 8.61
CA HIS A 257 -2.15 -4.35 9.15
C HIS A 257 -3.34 -4.32 8.18
N VAL A 258 -3.21 -3.58 7.09
CA VAL A 258 -4.14 -3.50 5.98
C VAL A 258 -3.43 -4.04 4.75
N ALA A 259 -2.40 -3.53 4.08
CA ALA A 259 -1.79 -4.30 2.97
C ALA A 259 -1.15 -5.68 3.35
N GLY A 260 -1.02 -6.00 4.65
CA GLY A 260 -1.05 -7.36 5.20
C GLY A 260 -2.49 -7.83 5.46
N ALA A 261 -3.19 -7.43 6.54
CA ALA A 261 -4.48 -8.10 6.84
C ALA A 261 -5.65 -7.85 5.85
N THR A 262 -5.63 -6.76 5.09
CA THR A 262 -6.38 -6.47 3.84
C THR A 262 -5.65 -6.91 2.57
N GLY A 263 -4.37 -6.61 2.34
CA GLY A 263 -3.62 -6.89 1.11
C GLY A 263 -3.21 -8.36 0.98
N GLN A 264 -3.33 -9.09 2.07
CA GLN A 264 -3.23 -10.53 2.17
C GLN A 264 -4.51 -11.20 2.69
N LEU A 265 -5.51 -10.49 3.22
CA LEU A 265 -6.89 -10.89 2.92
C LEU A 265 -7.05 -10.90 1.40
N LEU A 266 -6.49 -9.95 0.68
CA LEU A 266 -6.45 -9.93 -0.77
C LEU A 266 -5.62 -11.09 -1.28
N THR A 267 -4.36 -11.31 -0.89
CA THR A 267 -3.62 -12.53 -1.27
C THR A 267 -4.37 -13.83 -0.92
N VAL A 268 -5.09 -13.94 0.21
CA VAL A 268 -5.88 -15.13 0.60
C VAL A 268 -7.16 -15.28 -0.22
N LEU A 269 -7.92 -14.20 -0.43
CA LEU A 269 -9.08 -14.14 -1.31
C LEU A 269 -8.66 -14.45 -2.74
N ILE A 270 -7.65 -13.78 -3.26
CA ILE A 270 -7.04 -13.99 -4.58
C ILE A 270 -6.53 -15.42 -4.71
N SER A 271 -5.89 -16.00 -3.68
CA SER A 271 -5.51 -17.42 -3.69
C SER A 271 -6.73 -18.35 -3.70
N GLY A 272 -7.78 -18.04 -2.94
CA GLY A 272 -9.03 -18.80 -2.90
C GLY A 272 -9.87 -18.66 -4.18
N LEU A 273 -9.84 -17.50 -4.83
CA LEU A 273 -10.46 -17.22 -6.13
C LEU A 273 -9.69 -17.94 -7.23
N LYS A 274 -8.36 -17.86 -7.25
CA LYS A 274 -7.50 -18.63 -8.16
C LYS A 274 -7.68 -20.15 -7.97
N ALA A 275 -7.78 -20.63 -6.72
CA ALA A 275 -8.10 -22.03 -6.43
C ALA A 275 -9.52 -22.45 -6.87
N LYS A 276 -10.45 -21.49 -7.01
CA LYS A 276 -11.78 -21.67 -7.62
C LYS A 276 -11.82 -21.36 -9.13
N ASN A 277 -10.71 -20.95 -9.75
CA ASN A 277 -10.62 -20.42 -11.11
C ASN A 277 -11.55 -19.22 -11.39
N ILE A 278 -11.60 -18.26 -10.47
CA ILE A 278 -12.34 -17.00 -10.59
C ILE A 278 -11.36 -15.84 -10.84
N ASP A 279 -11.66 -15.01 -11.84
CA ASP A 279 -10.82 -13.86 -12.22
C ASP A 279 -10.80 -12.75 -11.17
N THR A 280 -9.60 -12.22 -10.92
CA THR A 280 -9.35 -11.26 -9.84
C THR A 280 -9.32 -9.83 -10.35
N CYS A 281 -10.47 -9.16 -10.34
CA CYS A 281 -10.61 -7.75 -10.71
C CYS A 281 -10.43 -6.83 -9.48
N PRO A 282 -9.49 -5.84 -9.49
CA PRO A 282 -9.31 -4.90 -8.38
C PRO A 282 -10.57 -4.11 -7.99
N TYR A 283 -11.49 -3.88 -8.94
CA TYR A 283 -12.75 -3.15 -8.68
C TYR A 283 -13.74 -4.00 -7.87
N MET A 284 -13.95 -5.27 -8.27
CA MET A 284 -14.74 -6.26 -7.55
C MET A 284 -14.20 -6.43 -6.12
N ILE A 285 -12.87 -6.61 -6.05
CA ILE A 285 -12.08 -6.72 -4.83
C ILE A 285 -12.36 -5.55 -3.88
N LYS A 286 -12.15 -4.30 -4.32
CA LYS A 286 -12.34 -3.12 -3.49
C LYS A 286 -13.79 -3.02 -3.00
N ARG A 287 -14.76 -3.23 -3.88
CA ARG A 287 -16.19 -3.17 -3.56
C ARG A 287 -16.60 -4.22 -2.52
N ALA A 288 -16.07 -5.45 -2.61
CA ALA A 288 -16.35 -6.48 -1.61
C ALA A 288 -15.90 -6.03 -0.22
N MET A 289 -14.68 -5.50 -0.10
CA MET A 289 -14.12 -5.04 1.17
C MET A 289 -14.86 -3.83 1.74
N GLU A 290 -15.27 -2.89 0.88
CA GLU A 290 -16.07 -1.73 1.25
C GLU A 290 -17.50 -2.11 1.68
N ASN A 291 -18.06 -3.23 1.17
CA ASN A 291 -19.38 -3.72 1.54
C ASN A 291 -19.40 -4.68 2.74
N THR A 292 -18.29 -5.34 3.10
CA THR A 292 -18.24 -6.26 4.25
C THR A 292 -17.58 -5.69 5.51
N ALA A 293 -16.97 -4.50 5.44
CA ALA A 293 -16.38 -3.83 6.59
C ALA A 293 -17.36 -3.66 7.77
N LEU A 294 -16.87 -3.81 9.01
CA LEU A 294 -17.70 -3.64 10.20
C LEU A 294 -17.78 -2.16 10.57
N TYR A 295 -18.83 -1.48 10.10
CA TYR A 295 -19.11 -0.11 10.50
C TYR A 295 -19.40 0.00 12.01
N ASN A 296 -18.87 1.03 12.65
CA ASN A 296 -19.06 1.28 14.08
C ASN A 296 -19.51 2.72 14.31
N ASP A 297 -20.79 2.90 14.66
CA ASP A 297 -21.43 4.22 14.84
C ASP A 297 -20.80 5.11 15.94
N LYS A 298 -19.91 4.53 16.78
CA LYS A 298 -19.19 5.25 17.83
C LYS A 298 -17.87 5.87 17.36
N ILE A 299 -17.45 5.58 16.13
CA ILE A 299 -16.23 6.09 15.50
C ILE A 299 -16.63 7.10 14.44
N ASP A 300 -15.84 8.17 14.28
CA ASP A 300 -16.06 9.16 13.23
C ASP A 300 -16.02 8.52 11.82
N HIS A 301 -17.01 8.87 11.00
CA HIS A 301 -17.16 8.41 9.62
C HIS A 301 -15.93 8.72 8.78
N PHE A 302 -15.38 9.93 8.90
CA PHE A 302 -14.21 10.38 8.14
C PHE A 302 -12.90 9.70 8.57
N SER A 303 -12.92 8.90 9.65
CA SER A 303 -11.79 8.14 10.17
C SER A 303 -11.84 6.64 9.81
N GLN A 304 -13.04 6.07 9.65
CA GLN A 304 -13.23 4.64 9.39
C GLN A 304 -13.61 4.30 7.93
N GLY A 305 -14.11 5.27 7.15
CA GLY A 305 -14.66 5.00 5.83
C GLY A 305 -15.89 4.10 5.92
N HIS A 306 -15.82 2.91 5.32
CA HIS A 306 -16.85 1.88 5.43
C HIS A 306 -16.80 1.07 6.74
N GLY A 307 -15.75 1.23 7.55
CA GLY A 307 -15.64 0.60 8.86
C GLY A 307 -14.36 -0.20 9.07
N LEU A 308 -14.38 -0.99 10.15
CA LEU A 308 -13.26 -1.82 10.56
C LEU A 308 -13.16 -3.10 9.72
N LEU A 309 -12.02 -3.32 9.08
CA LEU A 309 -11.64 -4.63 8.58
C LEU A 309 -11.13 -5.47 9.75
N GLN A 310 -12.04 -6.17 10.41
CA GLN A 310 -11.72 -6.90 11.63
C GLN A 310 -10.95 -8.19 11.33
N VAL A 311 -9.64 -8.17 11.63
CA VAL A 311 -8.69 -9.28 11.47
C VAL A 311 -8.98 -10.45 12.43
N LEU A 312 -9.78 -10.23 13.47
CA LEU A 312 -10.08 -11.23 14.48
C LEU A 312 -11.05 -12.30 13.94
N LEU A 313 -10.50 -13.48 13.62
CA LEU A 313 -11.19 -14.73 13.30
C LEU A 313 -12.18 -14.67 12.12
N ILE A 314 -11.66 -15.03 10.94
CA ILE A 314 -12.33 -15.82 9.87
C ILE A 314 -13.59 -15.21 9.23
N LEU A 315 -14.63 -14.87 9.99
CA LEU A 315 -15.98 -14.49 9.53
C LEU A 315 -16.01 -13.33 8.52
N GLN A 316 -15.09 -12.36 8.59
CA GLN A 316 -15.01 -11.25 7.62
C GLN A 316 -14.19 -11.61 6.37
N VAL A 317 -13.26 -12.57 6.48
CA VAL A 317 -12.62 -13.23 5.31
C VAL A 317 -13.68 -14.03 4.56
N GLU A 318 -14.46 -14.82 5.29
CA GLU A 318 -15.58 -15.61 4.77
C GLU A 318 -16.60 -14.71 4.07
N LYS A 319 -17.16 -13.69 4.72
CA LYS A 319 -18.12 -12.77 4.09
C LYS A 319 -17.59 -12.08 2.83
N ALA A 320 -16.33 -11.66 2.82
CA ALA A 320 -15.72 -11.09 1.62
C ALA A 320 -15.60 -12.15 0.51
N PHE A 321 -15.22 -13.38 0.86
CA PHE A 321 -15.12 -14.49 -0.08
C PHE A 321 -16.48 -15.00 -0.58
N GLU A 322 -17.49 -15.01 0.27
CA GLU A 322 -18.89 -15.31 -0.04
C GLU A 322 -19.44 -14.26 -1.00
N TYR A 323 -19.27 -12.96 -0.70
CA TYR A 323 -19.66 -11.88 -1.61
C TYR A 323 -18.98 -12.02 -2.97
N LEU A 324 -17.66 -12.22 -3.01
CA LEU A 324 -16.92 -12.42 -4.25
C LEU A 324 -17.40 -13.67 -5.01
N THR A 325 -17.63 -14.79 -4.32
CA THR A 325 -18.03 -16.06 -4.95
C THR A 325 -19.53 -16.18 -5.21
N GLN A 326 -20.34 -15.23 -4.73
CA GLN A 326 -21.73 -15.01 -5.11
C GLN A 326 -21.85 -14.12 -6.35
N TYR A 327 -21.07 -13.05 -6.46
CA TYR A 327 -21.24 -12.01 -7.49
C TYR A 327 -20.16 -12.00 -8.59
N TYR A 328 -19.30 -13.03 -8.68
CA TYR A 328 -18.27 -13.13 -9.74
C TYR A 328 -18.83 -13.29 -11.16
N THR A 329 -20.10 -13.69 -11.31
CA THR A 329 -20.81 -13.78 -12.60
C THR A 329 -21.37 -12.44 -13.07
N GLU A 330 -21.51 -11.47 -12.17
CA GLU A 330 -22.17 -10.20 -12.47
C GLU A 330 -21.22 -9.24 -13.18
N GLN A 331 -21.64 -8.70 -14.34
CA GLN A 331 -20.82 -7.78 -15.12
C GLN A 331 -20.44 -6.53 -14.32
N GLU A 332 -21.33 -6.07 -13.42
CA GLU A 332 -21.10 -4.92 -12.54
C GLU A 332 -19.84 -5.06 -11.68
N SER A 333 -19.44 -6.29 -11.33
CA SER A 333 -18.23 -6.59 -10.56
C SER A 333 -16.95 -6.16 -11.29
N TYR A 334 -16.94 -6.21 -12.61
CA TYR A 334 -15.78 -5.87 -13.45
C TYR A 334 -15.78 -4.41 -13.93
N VAL A 335 -16.74 -3.60 -13.47
CA VAL A 335 -16.89 -2.18 -13.81
C VAL A 335 -16.51 -1.30 -12.63
N LYS A 336 -15.67 -0.31 -12.87
CA LYS A 336 -15.45 0.83 -11.98
C LYS A 336 -16.33 1.98 -12.43
N PHE A 337 -16.98 2.68 -11.49
CA PHE A 337 -17.69 3.93 -11.78
C PHE A 337 -16.79 5.11 -11.41
N ILE A 338 -16.39 5.91 -12.40
CA ILE A 338 -15.74 7.20 -12.16
C ILE A 338 -16.83 8.23 -11.88
N ILE A 339 -16.79 8.84 -10.70
CA ILE A 339 -17.69 9.91 -10.29
C ILE A 339 -16.94 11.23 -10.39
N SER A 340 -17.51 12.20 -11.10
CA SER A 340 -16.96 13.55 -11.22
C SER A 340 -18.03 14.58 -10.86
N CYS A 341 -17.77 15.36 -9.83
CA CYS A 341 -18.66 16.40 -9.31
C CYS A 341 -18.14 17.78 -9.71
N GLY A 342 -18.95 18.54 -10.44
CA GLY A 342 -18.65 19.91 -10.85
C GLY A 342 -19.69 20.92 -10.35
N ILE A 343 -19.23 22.03 -9.78
CA ILE A 343 -20.09 23.12 -9.30
C ILE A 343 -20.34 24.10 -10.44
N GLN A 344 -21.60 24.39 -10.76
CA GLN A 344 -21.95 25.21 -11.92
C GLN A 344 -21.40 26.64 -11.79
N GLY A 345 -20.75 27.14 -12.84
CA GLY A 345 -20.08 28.44 -12.84
C GLY A 345 -18.66 28.45 -12.25
N SER A 346 -18.10 27.28 -11.89
CA SER A 346 -16.72 27.14 -11.42
C SER A 346 -15.90 26.22 -12.33
N SER A 347 -14.57 26.23 -12.18
CA SER A 347 -13.66 25.23 -12.76
C SER A 347 -13.42 24.03 -11.84
N TYR A 348 -14.25 23.82 -10.82
CA TYR A 348 -14.09 22.71 -9.88
C TYR A 348 -14.50 21.39 -10.53
N GLN A 349 -13.62 20.41 -10.45
CA GLN A 349 -13.92 19.00 -10.66
C GLN A 349 -13.31 18.23 -9.47
N GLY A 350 -14.12 17.43 -8.80
CA GLY A 350 -13.69 16.63 -7.65
C GLY A 350 -14.38 15.27 -7.58
N LYS A 351 -13.78 14.34 -6.82
CA LYS A 351 -14.34 13.01 -6.55
C LYS A 351 -15.58 13.02 -5.63
N GLY A 352 -16.00 14.18 -5.14
CA GLY A 352 -17.27 14.38 -4.41
C GLY A 352 -17.66 15.86 -4.27
N ILE A 353 -18.68 16.14 -3.46
CA ILE A 353 -19.19 17.50 -3.23
C ILE A 353 -18.73 17.97 -1.84
N HIS A 354 -17.78 18.90 -1.78
CA HIS A 354 -17.27 19.47 -0.52
C HIS A 354 -17.56 20.98 -0.40
N ILE A 355 -18.72 21.30 0.18
CA ILE A 355 -19.11 22.69 0.43
C ILE A 355 -18.41 23.19 1.70
N ARG A 356 -17.27 23.85 1.53
CA ARG A 356 -16.47 24.49 2.58
C ARG A 356 -16.50 26.01 2.41
N ASN A 357 -16.56 26.75 3.52
CA ASN A 357 -16.65 28.22 3.54
C ASN A 357 -17.92 28.82 2.87
N ALA A 358 -19.06 28.12 2.92
CA ALA A 358 -20.34 28.71 2.52
C ALA A 358 -20.77 29.81 3.51
N ILE A 359 -20.54 31.07 3.13
CA ILE A 359 -20.90 32.27 3.92
C ILE A 359 -22.39 32.64 3.73
N GLU A 360 -23.06 32.11 2.71
CA GLU A 360 -24.42 32.48 2.31
C GLU A 360 -25.34 31.25 2.20
N ASN A 361 -26.60 31.40 2.62
CA ASN A 361 -27.66 30.40 2.46
C ASN A 361 -28.19 30.37 1.01
N LYS A 362 -27.31 30.16 0.02
CA LYS A 362 -27.67 30.00 -1.39
C LYS A 362 -27.75 28.52 -1.76
N VAL A 363 -28.71 28.17 -2.61
CA VAL A 363 -28.74 26.86 -3.27
C VAL A 363 -27.57 26.82 -4.27
N ILE A 364 -26.88 25.69 -4.35
CA ILE A 364 -25.73 25.47 -5.23
C ILE A 364 -26.04 24.24 -6.09
N ASP A 365 -26.23 24.46 -7.39
CA ASP A 365 -26.46 23.38 -8.35
C ASP A 365 -25.12 22.70 -8.71
N CYS A 366 -25.07 21.39 -8.45
CA CYS A 366 -23.89 20.56 -8.66
C CYS A 366 -24.21 19.50 -9.72
N ASN A 367 -23.44 19.49 -10.81
CA ASN A 367 -23.54 18.47 -11.84
C ASN A 367 -22.67 17.28 -11.45
N VAL A 368 -23.25 16.07 -11.43
CA VAL A 368 -22.55 14.82 -11.13
C VAL A 368 -22.55 13.95 -12.38
N SER A 369 -21.36 13.70 -12.93
CA SER A 369 -21.15 12.70 -13.98
C SER A 369 -20.79 11.35 -13.35
N VAL A 370 -21.29 10.27 -13.94
CA VAL A 370 -20.98 8.89 -13.56
C VAL A 370 -20.64 8.10 -14.83
N GLU A 371 -19.39 7.68 -14.95
CA GLU A 371 -18.86 7.00 -16.14
C GLU A 371 -18.45 5.55 -15.80
N PRO A 372 -19.03 4.53 -16.48
CA PRO A 372 -18.62 3.14 -16.30
C PRO A 372 -17.33 2.84 -17.09
N VAL A 373 -16.30 2.39 -16.38
CA VAL A 373 -15.00 2.00 -16.94
C VAL A 373 -14.75 0.52 -16.69
N PHE A 374 -14.59 -0.23 -17.77
CA PHE A 374 -14.24 -1.65 -17.77
C PHE A 374 -12.71 -1.82 -17.58
N LEU A 375 -12.30 -2.97 -17.06
CA LEU A 375 -10.88 -3.34 -16.95
C LEU A 375 -10.27 -3.54 -18.36
N ASN A 376 -9.01 -3.16 -18.57
CA ASN A 376 -8.26 -3.37 -19.82
C ASN A 376 -8.80 -2.67 -21.11
N ASN A 377 -9.36 -1.46 -21.01
CA ASN A 377 -9.56 -0.63 -22.22
C ASN A 377 -8.18 -0.29 -22.87
N GLU A 378 -8.08 -0.42 -24.20
CA GLU A 378 -6.82 -0.75 -24.90
C GLU A 378 -5.78 0.38 -25.07
N ASP A 379 -6.03 1.60 -24.56
CA ASP A 379 -5.18 2.77 -24.82
C ASP A 379 -3.88 2.81 -23.97
N VAL A 380 -2.75 2.32 -24.52
CA VAL A 380 -1.39 2.62 -24.01
C VAL A 380 -0.38 2.87 -25.13
N ASP A 381 0.04 4.12 -25.28
CA ASP A 381 1.25 4.47 -26.02
C ASP A 381 2.48 4.30 -25.08
N LEU A 382 3.07 3.10 -25.08
CA LEU A 382 4.19 2.73 -24.20
C LEU A 382 5.44 3.61 -24.37
N ILE A 383 5.52 4.34 -25.49
CA ILE A 383 6.63 5.24 -25.87
C ILE A 383 6.77 6.42 -24.87
N LEU A 384 5.69 6.81 -24.18
CA LEU A 384 5.63 7.98 -23.28
C LEU A 384 6.13 7.75 -21.84
N LEU A 385 6.79 6.62 -21.57
CA LEU A 385 7.42 6.31 -20.27
C LEU A 385 8.96 6.32 -20.29
N MET A 386 9.61 6.25 -21.47
CA MET A 386 11.07 6.10 -21.61
C MET A 386 11.84 7.44 -21.60
N GLN A 387 11.41 8.44 -20.82
CA GLN A 387 12.04 9.79 -20.79
C GLN A 387 12.67 10.19 -19.44
N TYR A 388 12.75 9.28 -18.45
CA TYR A 388 13.28 9.55 -17.10
C TYR A 388 13.96 8.34 -16.43
#